data_AF-A0A7J6UQ04-F1
#
_entry.id   AF-A0A7J6UQ04-F1
#
_cell.length_a   1.000
_cell.length_b   1.000
_cell.length_c   1.000
_cell.angle_alpha   90.00
_cell.angle_beta   90.00
_cell.angle_gamma   90.00
#
_symmetry.space_group_name_H-M   'P 1'
#
loop_
_entity.id
_entity.type
_entity.pdbx_description
1 polymer ?
#
loop_
_entity_poly.entity_id
_entity_poly.type
_entity_poly.pdbx_seq_one_letter_code
_entity_poly.pdbx_strand_id
1 'polypeptide(L)'
;MTREALQMVRLPLPELPHDPSAIGSLFQASGTEASPVGVGDDSVAKARAKLDRARDEIDSVDIAEWRSFSKRLNALDGLTKEIRSRVGVDAPLINNAWAKFYEVLAAFGTRIFGSCKAEEKLRTMHLCECPGGFLAALNVYLNITRPESVPEWQWMGASLNPYHEANDLNQMVDDDALYRRTQDRWWTGPDGSGDILQPGAAQDLWRWFGSRAVDGKCQLVTADGSMDVQYDPNK
;
A
#
# COMPACT_ATOMS: atom_id res chain seq x y z
N MET A 1 21.53 -14.06 -10.58
CA MET A 1 20.74 -13.62 -9.42
C MET A 1 21.59 -13.76 -8.18
N THR A 2 21.99 -12.65 -7.55
CA THR A 2 22.77 -12.72 -6.31
C THR A 2 21.84 -13.02 -5.13
N ARG A 3 22.32 -13.87 -4.23
CA ARG A 3 21.64 -14.34 -3.02
C ARG A 3 21.18 -13.18 -2.10
N GLU A 4 21.81 -12.01 -2.25
CA GLU A 4 21.53 -10.78 -1.51
C GLU A 4 20.22 -10.08 -1.92
N ALA A 5 19.80 -10.17 -3.19
CA ALA A 5 18.53 -9.58 -3.64
C ALA A 5 17.31 -10.34 -3.09
N LEU A 6 17.46 -11.66 -2.90
CA LEU A 6 16.48 -12.50 -2.22
C LEU A 6 16.42 -12.24 -0.70
N GLN A 7 17.51 -11.75 -0.09
CA GLN A 7 17.59 -11.53 1.36
C GLN A 7 16.81 -10.31 1.86
N MET A 8 16.56 -9.27 1.05
CA MET A 8 15.78 -8.11 1.53
C MET A 8 14.27 -8.39 1.63
N VAL A 9 13.77 -9.39 0.88
CA VAL A 9 12.37 -9.87 0.97
C VAL A 9 12.27 -11.14 1.82
N ARG A 10 13.38 -11.86 2.02
CA ARG A 10 13.55 -12.96 2.98
C ARG A 10 14.48 -12.58 4.13
N LEU A 11 14.17 -11.50 4.85
CA LEU A 11 14.71 -11.40 6.20
C LEU A 11 13.92 -12.42 7.02
N PRO A 12 14.55 -13.45 7.61
CA PRO A 12 13.87 -14.23 8.63
C PRO A 12 13.40 -13.22 9.66
N LEU A 13 12.08 -13.17 9.93
CA LEU A 13 11.60 -12.47 11.11
C LEU A 13 12.47 -12.99 12.26
N PRO A 14 13.12 -12.11 13.06
CA PRO A 14 13.72 -12.56 14.29
C PRO A 14 12.66 -13.35 15.05
N GLU A 15 13.06 -14.42 15.76
CA GLU A 15 12.14 -15.11 16.67
C GLU A 15 11.46 -14.04 17.52
N LEU A 16 10.19 -13.76 17.20
CA LEU A 16 9.45 -12.68 17.81
C LEU A 16 9.48 -12.98 19.32
N PRO A 17 9.98 -12.07 20.18
CA PRO A 17 10.10 -12.37 21.60
C PRO A 17 8.74 -12.63 22.27
N HIS A 18 7.63 -12.44 21.57
CA HIS A 18 6.28 -12.57 22.10
C HIS A 18 5.29 -13.11 21.08
N ASP A 19 4.27 -13.76 21.62
CA ASP A 19 3.12 -14.38 20.96
C ASP A 19 2.60 -13.59 19.73
N PRO A 20 2.60 -14.17 18.52
CA PRO A 20 2.03 -13.58 17.29
C PRO A 20 0.58 -13.10 17.43
N SER A 21 -0.18 -13.61 18.43
CA SER A 21 -1.54 -13.18 18.73
C SER A 21 -1.63 -11.70 19.17
N ALA A 22 -0.54 -11.11 19.67
CA ALA A 22 -0.51 -9.75 20.20
C ALA A 22 -0.56 -8.65 19.11
N ILE A 23 -0.18 -8.96 17.86
CA ILE A 23 -0.35 -8.05 16.73
C ILE A 23 -1.80 -8.09 16.23
N GLY A 24 -2.41 -9.27 16.24
CA GLY A 24 -3.81 -9.45 15.86
C GLY A 24 -4.79 -8.73 16.80
N SER A 25 -4.49 -8.66 18.10
CA SER A 25 -5.37 -8.00 19.09
C SER A 25 -5.44 -6.48 18.95
N LEU A 26 -4.43 -5.84 18.35
CA LEU A 26 -4.43 -4.39 18.08
C LEU A 26 -5.45 -3.99 17.01
N PHE A 27 -5.84 -4.91 16.13
CA PHE A 27 -6.68 -4.64 14.96
C PHE A 27 -8.01 -5.41 14.96
N GLN A 28 -8.38 -6.05 16.07
CA GLN A 28 -9.68 -6.71 16.20
C GLN A 28 -10.81 -5.69 16.39
N ALA A 29 -11.46 -5.31 15.29
CA ALA A 29 -12.79 -4.71 15.34
C ALA A 29 -13.85 -5.81 15.54
N SER A 30 -14.73 -5.63 16.52
CA SER A 30 -15.92 -6.46 16.70
C SER A 30 -16.92 -6.17 15.57
N GLY A 31 -16.91 -7.03 14.55
CA GLY A 31 -17.82 -6.91 13.41
C GLY A 31 -19.27 -7.15 13.83
N THR A 32 -20.07 -6.08 13.87
CA THR A 32 -21.53 -6.18 13.76
C THR A 32 -21.92 -5.95 12.31
N GLU A 33 -22.72 -6.86 11.76
CA GLU A 33 -23.21 -6.78 10.39
C GLU A 33 -24.03 -5.49 10.20
N ALA A 34 -23.50 -4.56 9.43
CA ALA A 34 -24.22 -3.35 9.05
C ALA A 34 -25.29 -3.71 8.00
N SER A 35 -26.56 -3.54 8.38
CA SER A 35 -27.69 -3.59 7.46
C SER A 35 -27.58 -2.49 6.40
N PRO A 36 -28.10 -2.70 5.18
CA PRO A 36 -27.98 -1.74 4.10
C PRO A 36 -28.76 -0.48 4.45
N VAL A 37 -28.05 0.63 4.67
CA VAL A 37 -28.68 1.93 4.88
C VAL A 37 -29.24 2.38 3.54
N GLY A 38 -30.57 2.50 3.45
CA GLY A 38 -31.23 3.20 2.35
C GLY A 38 -30.89 4.68 2.44
N VAL A 39 -29.79 5.09 1.81
CA VAL A 39 -29.33 6.47 1.83
C VAL A 39 -30.18 7.28 0.85
N GLY A 40 -31.15 8.05 1.36
CA GLY A 40 -31.85 9.06 0.56
C GLY A 40 -30.88 10.17 0.15
N ASP A 41 -30.91 10.56 -1.13
CA ASP A 41 -30.01 11.52 -1.79
C ASP A 41 -29.80 12.83 -0.99
N ASP A 42 -30.86 13.31 -0.32
CA ASP A 42 -30.84 14.49 0.56
C ASP A 42 -29.88 14.38 1.76
N SER A 43 -29.65 13.17 2.27
CA SER A 43 -28.76 12.94 3.41
C SER A 43 -27.28 13.07 3.02
N VAL A 44 -26.92 12.57 1.83
CA VAL A 44 -25.57 12.69 1.27
C VAL A 44 -25.30 14.14 0.91
N ALA A 45 -26.26 14.81 0.28
CA ALA A 45 -26.15 16.24 -0.06
C ALA A 45 -25.91 17.10 1.19
N LYS A 46 -26.64 16.85 2.28
CA LYS A 46 -26.44 17.55 3.56
C LYS A 46 -25.08 17.24 4.19
N ALA A 47 -24.64 15.98 4.16
CA ALA A 47 -23.33 15.59 4.68
C ALA A 47 -22.20 16.26 3.87
N ARG A 48 -22.32 16.28 2.54
CA ARG A 48 -21.41 16.98 1.64
C ARG A 48 -21.35 18.46 1.96
N ALA A 49 -22.49 19.13 2.07
CA ALA A 49 -22.54 20.56 2.41
C ALA A 49 -21.97 20.88 3.80
N LYS A 50 -22.04 19.95 4.75
CA LYS A 50 -21.38 20.10 6.06
C LYS A 50 -19.86 19.93 5.95
N LEU A 51 -19.40 18.96 5.16
CA LEU A 51 -17.98 18.74 4.90
C LEU A 51 -17.35 19.93 4.15
N ASP A 52 -18.02 20.42 3.11
CA ASP A 52 -17.56 21.57 2.32
C ASP A 52 -17.40 22.80 3.22
N ARG A 53 -18.40 23.11 4.07
CA ARG A 53 -18.28 24.22 5.02
C ARG A 53 -17.11 24.08 5.98
N ALA A 54 -16.89 22.88 6.54
CA ALA A 54 -15.77 22.63 7.44
C ALA A 54 -14.40 22.71 6.73
N ARG A 55 -14.34 22.33 5.45
CA ARG A 55 -13.15 22.54 4.60
C ARG A 55 -12.93 24.04 4.35
N ASP A 56 -13.97 24.78 3.99
CA ASP A 56 -13.83 26.20 3.67
C ASP A 56 -13.37 27.01 4.90
N GLU A 57 -13.69 26.58 6.12
CA GLU A 57 -13.20 27.17 7.37
C GLU A 57 -11.67 27.07 7.55
N ILE A 58 -11.01 26.09 6.93
CA ILE A 58 -9.56 25.88 7.03
C ILE A 58 -8.77 26.47 5.86
N ASP A 59 -9.43 26.93 4.79
CA ASP A 59 -8.78 27.46 3.59
C ASP A 59 -7.95 28.73 3.86
N SER A 60 -8.33 29.52 4.87
CA SER A 60 -7.58 30.72 5.26
C SER A 60 -6.43 30.46 6.26
N VAL A 61 -6.27 29.22 6.73
CA VAL A 61 -5.23 28.86 7.70
C VAL A 61 -3.93 28.60 6.95
N ASP A 62 -2.82 29.15 7.46
CA ASP A 62 -1.51 28.89 6.89
C ASP A 62 -1.18 27.38 6.90
N ILE A 63 -0.61 26.87 5.80
CA ILE A 63 -0.37 25.43 5.63
C ILE A 63 0.61 24.87 6.67
N ALA A 64 1.58 25.66 7.15
CA ALA A 64 2.52 25.23 8.17
C ALA A 64 1.85 25.20 9.55
N GLU A 65 1.00 26.19 9.85
CA GLU A 65 0.16 26.20 11.05
C GLU A 65 -0.80 25.01 11.08
N TRP A 66 -1.49 24.76 9.96
CA TRP A 66 -2.39 23.62 9.81
C TRP A 66 -1.67 22.27 9.97
N ARG A 67 -0.48 22.11 9.36
CA ARG A 67 0.36 20.91 9.53
C ARG A 67 0.78 20.70 10.98
N SER A 68 1.17 21.78 11.67
CA SER A 68 1.56 21.71 13.09
C SER A 68 0.38 21.29 13.97
N PHE A 69 -0.79 21.92 13.75
CA PHE A 69 -2.02 21.62 14.48
C PHE A 69 -2.50 20.18 14.24
N SER A 70 -2.62 19.76 12.98
CA SER A 70 -3.07 18.41 12.60
C SER A 70 -2.12 17.33 13.10
N LYS A 71 -0.80 17.55 13.04
CA LYS A 71 0.19 16.64 13.62
C LYS A 71 -0.01 16.46 15.12
N ARG A 72 -0.21 17.55 15.87
CA ARG A 72 -0.42 17.50 17.33
C ARG A 72 -1.70 16.78 17.73
N LEU A 73 -2.73 16.82 16.88
CA LEU A 73 -4.01 16.15 17.12
C LEU A 73 -4.07 14.74 16.54
N ASN A 74 -3.04 14.29 15.82
CA ASN A 74 -3.01 12.97 15.24
C ASN A 74 -2.91 11.92 16.35
N ALA A 75 -4.03 11.25 16.64
CA ALA A 75 -4.10 10.18 17.64
C ALA A 75 -3.19 8.98 17.30
N LEU A 76 -2.78 8.86 16.03
CA LEU A 76 -1.88 7.81 15.54
C LEU A 76 -0.44 8.30 15.39
N ASP A 77 -0.09 9.48 15.92
CA ASP A 77 1.30 9.92 15.94
C ASP A 77 2.16 8.91 16.72
N GLY A 78 3.33 8.59 16.19
CA GLY A 78 4.21 7.57 16.75
C GLY A 78 3.81 6.11 16.49
N LEU A 79 2.66 5.82 15.85
CA LEU A 79 2.22 4.45 15.54
C LEU A 79 3.29 3.65 14.80
N THR A 80 3.88 4.22 13.74
CA THR A 80 4.91 3.55 12.94
C THR A 80 6.18 3.27 13.75
N LYS A 81 6.52 4.13 14.71
CA LYS A 81 7.64 3.93 15.63
C LYS A 81 7.36 2.76 16.59
N GLU A 82 6.14 2.67 17.10
CA GLU A 82 5.70 1.58 17.96
C GLU A 82 5.62 0.25 17.20
N ILE A 83 5.16 0.25 15.95
CA ILE A 83 5.19 -0.95 15.10
C ILE A 83 6.64 -1.42 14.90
N ARG A 84 7.57 -0.51 14.58
CA ARG A 84 9.00 -0.84 14.44
C ARG A 84 9.60 -1.41 15.72
N SER A 85 9.25 -0.87 16.89
CA SER A 85 9.77 -1.37 18.18
C SER A 85 9.30 -2.79 18.48
N ARG A 86 8.08 -3.16 18.06
CA ARG A 86 7.48 -4.48 18.30
C ARG A 86 7.86 -5.54 17.27
N VAL A 87 7.87 -5.18 15.99
CA VAL A 87 8.16 -6.12 14.89
C VAL A 87 9.67 -6.35 14.73
N GLY A 88 10.49 -5.41 15.21
CA GLY A 88 11.95 -5.48 15.14
C GLY A 88 12.54 -4.63 14.02
N VAL A 89 13.84 -4.35 14.11
CA VAL A 89 14.57 -3.42 13.26
C VAL A 89 14.69 -3.90 11.80
N ASP A 90 14.47 -5.19 11.57
CA ASP A 90 14.60 -5.86 10.28
C ASP A 90 13.34 -5.78 9.41
N ALA A 91 12.23 -5.21 9.91
CA ALA A 91 11.02 -5.05 9.12
C ALA A 91 11.15 -3.90 8.10
N PRO A 92 11.13 -4.18 6.79
CA PRO A 92 11.37 -3.16 5.77
C PRO A 92 10.19 -2.18 5.67
N LEU A 93 10.50 -0.91 5.38
CA LEU A 93 9.54 0.10 4.90
C LEU A 93 8.30 0.35 5.79
N ILE A 94 8.42 0.25 7.12
CA ILE A 94 7.30 0.57 8.05
C ILE A 94 6.97 2.08 8.01
N ASN A 95 5.99 2.45 7.20
CA ASN A 95 5.45 3.79 7.09
C ASN A 95 3.93 3.79 7.30
N ASN A 96 3.26 4.92 7.09
CA ASN A 96 1.81 4.99 7.24
C ASN A 96 1.07 4.09 6.23
N ALA A 97 1.58 3.97 4.99
CA ALA A 97 1.01 3.07 3.99
C ALA A 97 1.09 1.61 4.45
N TRP A 98 2.22 1.19 5.03
CA TRP A 98 2.38 -0.12 5.66
C TRP A 98 1.31 -0.35 6.73
N ALA A 99 1.13 0.60 7.66
CA ALA A 99 0.18 0.46 8.76
C ALA A 99 -1.27 0.35 8.27
N LYS A 100 -1.66 1.22 7.33
CA LYS A 100 -2.98 1.19 6.68
C LYS A 100 -3.25 -0.17 6.07
N PHE A 101 -2.31 -0.69 5.28
CA PHE A 101 -2.55 -1.93 4.57
C PHE A 101 -2.47 -3.16 5.48
N TYR A 102 -1.59 -3.16 6.47
CA TYR A 102 -1.53 -4.23 7.45
C TYR A 102 -2.83 -4.34 8.25
N GLU A 103 -3.46 -3.22 8.62
CA GLU A 103 -4.79 -3.21 9.25
C GLU A 103 -5.85 -3.87 8.36
N VAL A 104 -5.88 -3.53 7.06
CA VAL A 104 -6.77 -4.18 6.07
C VAL A 104 -6.49 -5.68 5.99
N LEU A 105 -5.23 -6.09 5.94
CA LEU A 105 -4.83 -7.50 5.89
C LEU A 105 -5.23 -8.25 7.16
N ALA A 106 -5.07 -7.65 8.34
CA ALA A 106 -5.48 -8.25 9.61
C ALA A 106 -7.01 -8.46 9.67
N ALA A 107 -7.79 -7.49 9.19
CA ALA A 107 -9.25 -7.56 9.21
C ALA A 107 -9.84 -8.46 8.11
N PHE A 108 -9.24 -8.48 6.91
CA PHE A 108 -9.83 -9.08 5.72
C PHE A 108 -8.96 -10.13 5.04
N GLY A 109 -7.73 -10.34 5.46
CA GLY A 109 -6.77 -11.22 4.79
C GLY A 109 -7.25 -12.67 4.66
N THR A 110 -7.96 -13.21 5.66
CA THR A 110 -8.59 -14.53 5.55
C THR A 110 -9.64 -14.58 4.43
N ARG A 111 -10.35 -13.49 4.15
CA ARG A 111 -11.30 -13.42 3.03
C ARG A 111 -10.58 -13.23 1.70
N ILE A 112 -9.53 -12.40 1.66
CA ILE A 112 -8.73 -12.15 0.45
C ILE A 112 -8.05 -13.43 -0.01
N PHE A 113 -7.47 -14.20 0.91
CA PHE A 113 -6.66 -15.38 0.59
C PHE A 113 -7.34 -16.72 0.91
N GLY A 114 -8.57 -16.72 1.45
CA GLY A 114 -9.25 -17.93 1.91
C GLY A 114 -9.59 -18.92 0.80
N SER A 115 -9.78 -18.43 -0.43
CA SER A 115 -9.99 -19.28 -1.61
C SER A 115 -8.69 -19.72 -2.29
N CYS A 116 -7.54 -19.24 -1.83
CA CYS A 116 -6.24 -19.56 -2.43
C CYS A 116 -5.73 -20.87 -1.86
N LYS A 117 -5.58 -21.89 -2.71
CA LYS A 117 -5.01 -23.17 -2.31
C LYS A 117 -3.52 -23.01 -2.02
N ALA A 118 -2.98 -23.85 -1.13
CA ALA A 118 -1.57 -23.79 -0.75
C ALA A 118 -0.62 -24.08 -1.93
N GLU A 119 -1.10 -24.86 -2.91
CA GLU A 119 -0.34 -25.24 -4.10
C GLU A 119 -0.42 -24.21 -5.24
N GLU A 120 -1.30 -23.21 -5.13
CA GLU A 120 -1.44 -22.16 -6.12
C GLU A 120 -0.41 -21.05 -5.90
N LYS A 121 0.32 -20.69 -6.97
CA LYS A 121 1.24 -19.55 -6.92
C LYS A 121 0.47 -18.27 -6.62
N LEU A 122 0.80 -17.64 -5.49
CA LEU A 122 0.24 -16.35 -5.11
C LEU A 122 0.80 -15.27 -6.06
N ARG A 123 -0.09 -14.55 -6.73
CA ARG A 123 0.22 -13.43 -7.60
C ARG A 123 -0.47 -12.16 -7.12
N THR A 124 0.30 -11.10 -6.94
CA THR A 124 -0.23 -9.80 -6.51
C THR A 124 0.29 -8.67 -7.40
N MET A 125 -0.53 -7.63 -7.58
CA MET A 125 -0.20 -6.42 -8.33
C MET A 125 -0.34 -5.21 -7.42
N HIS A 126 0.61 -4.29 -7.46
CA HIS A 126 0.61 -3.10 -6.61
C HIS A 126 0.80 -1.85 -7.45
N LEU A 127 -0.23 -1.00 -7.52
CA LEU A 127 -0.26 0.20 -8.35
C LEU A 127 0.07 1.44 -7.51
N CYS A 128 0.86 2.35 -8.08
CA CYS A 128 1.44 3.50 -7.39
C CYS A 128 2.20 3.09 -6.11
N GLU A 129 2.91 1.97 -6.16
CA GLU A 129 3.37 1.29 -4.94
C GLU A 129 4.62 1.89 -4.30
N CYS A 130 5.48 2.60 -5.06
CA CYS A 130 6.69 3.17 -4.47
C CYS A 130 6.34 4.08 -3.27
N PRO A 131 7.04 3.91 -2.13
CA PRO A 131 8.32 3.22 -1.95
C PRO A 131 8.22 1.70 -1.67
N GLY A 132 7.01 1.14 -1.50
CA GLY A 132 6.80 -0.29 -1.23
C GLY A 132 6.13 -0.61 0.11
N GLY A 133 5.38 0.33 0.69
CA GLY A 133 4.79 0.17 2.02
C GLY A 133 3.76 -0.96 2.10
N PHE A 134 2.88 -1.07 1.11
CA PHE A 134 1.86 -2.14 1.08
C PHE A 134 2.51 -3.48 0.76
N LEU A 135 3.47 -3.51 -0.16
CA LEU A 135 4.21 -4.72 -0.50
C LEU A 135 4.95 -5.28 0.73
N ALA A 136 5.61 -4.41 1.51
CA ALA A 136 6.29 -4.80 2.73
C ALA A 136 5.31 -5.30 3.82
N ALA A 137 4.15 -4.66 3.96
CA ALA A 137 3.10 -5.13 4.89
C ALA A 137 2.57 -6.52 4.49
N LEU A 138 2.34 -6.73 3.19
CA LEU A 138 1.92 -8.02 2.67
C LEU A 138 2.98 -9.10 2.90
N ASN A 139 4.25 -8.79 2.68
CA ASN A 139 5.34 -9.73 2.95
C ASN A 139 5.31 -10.21 4.41
N VAL A 140 5.20 -9.29 5.37
CA VAL A 140 5.12 -9.63 6.79
C VAL A 140 3.86 -10.47 7.07
N TYR A 141 2.70 -10.05 6.57
CA TYR A 141 1.45 -10.79 6.77
C TYR A 141 1.51 -12.21 6.22
N LEU A 142 2.06 -12.42 5.03
CA LEU A 142 2.21 -13.74 4.43
C LEU A 142 3.20 -14.61 5.18
N ASN A 143 4.33 -14.05 5.66
CA ASN A 143 5.28 -14.83 6.48
C ASN A 143 4.65 -15.34 7.78
N ILE A 144 3.71 -14.59 8.36
CA ILE A 144 3.02 -14.99 9.61
C ILE A 144 1.88 -15.97 9.33
N THR A 145 1.07 -15.71 8.31
CA THR A 145 -0.20 -16.42 8.11
C THR A 145 -0.14 -17.54 7.07
N ARG A 146 0.81 -17.46 6.13
CA ARG A 146 0.94 -18.32 4.95
C ARG A 146 2.41 -18.50 4.52
N PRO A 147 3.31 -18.91 5.43
CA PRO A 147 4.75 -18.99 5.14
C PRO A 147 5.07 -19.90 3.95
N GLU A 148 4.25 -20.91 3.67
CA GLU A 148 4.36 -21.81 2.52
C GLU A 148 4.14 -21.12 1.17
N SER A 149 3.37 -20.02 1.16
CA SER A 149 3.07 -19.26 -0.05
C SER A 149 4.20 -18.30 -0.43
N VAL A 150 5.07 -17.91 0.52
CA VAL A 150 6.13 -16.89 0.33
C VAL A 150 7.20 -17.29 -0.71
N PRO A 151 7.72 -18.54 -0.76
CA PRO A 151 8.76 -18.91 -1.72
C PRO A 151 8.34 -18.79 -3.18
N GLU A 152 7.06 -19.03 -3.48
CA GLU A 152 6.48 -18.96 -4.83
C GLU A 152 5.69 -17.68 -5.06
N TRP A 153 5.68 -16.75 -4.09
CA TRP A 153 4.96 -15.49 -4.22
C TRP A 153 5.57 -14.63 -5.34
N GLN A 154 4.74 -14.35 -6.33
CA GLN A 154 5.05 -13.48 -7.44
C GLN A 154 4.32 -12.16 -7.24
N TRP A 155 5.07 -11.06 -7.15
CA TRP A 155 4.50 -9.73 -7.13
C TRP A 155 5.01 -8.92 -8.31
N MET A 156 4.17 -8.00 -8.73
CA MET A 156 4.41 -7.02 -9.78
C MET A 156 4.00 -5.65 -9.25
N GLY A 157 4.74 -4.61 -9.64
CA GLY A 157 4.47 -3.24 -9.25
C GLY A 157 4.31 -2.32 -10.46
N ALA A 158 3.58 -1.23 -10.30
CA ALA A 158 3.60 -0.08 -11.19
C ALA A 158 3.74 1.18 -10.34
N SER A 159 4.63 2.08 -10.73
CA SER A 159 4.81 3.38 -10.11
C SER A 159 5.61 4.27 -11.05
N LEU A 160 5.60 5.58 -10.84
CA LEU A 160 6.49 6.49 -11.56
C LEU A 160 7.94 6.01 -11.40
N ASN A 161 8.61 5.81 -12.53
CA ASN A 161 9.98 5.35 -12.57
C ASN A 161 10.92 6.44 -12.02
N PRO A 162 11.61 6.20 -10.90
CA PRO A 162 12.45 7.21 -10.29
C PRO A 162 13.72 7.54 -11.10
N TYR A 163 14.00 6.78 -12.16
CA TYR A 163 15.15 6.98 -13.04
C TYR A 163 14.76 7.55 -14.41
N HIS A 164 13.51 7.97 -14.59
CA HIS A 164 13.04 8.59 -15.82
C HIS A 164 13.12 10.12 -15.73
N GLU A 165 13.97 10.74 -16.55
CA GLU A 165 14.31 12.17 -16.45
C GLU A 165 13.12 13.13 -16.63
N ALA A 166 12.05 12.68 -17.30
CA ALA A 166 10.87 13.51 -17.53
C ALA A 166 9.83 13.45 -16.40
N ASN A 167 10.04 12.60 -15.39
CA ASN A 167 9.13 12.52 -14.24
C ASN A 167 9.37 13.69 -13.28
N ASP A 168 8.29 14.22 -12.70
CA ASP A 168 8.37 15.29 -11.71
C ASP A 168 8.96 14.73 -10.40
N LEU A 169 10.12 15.27 -10.00
CA LEU A 169 10.79 14.90 -8.76
C LEU A 169 9.92 15.15 -7.52
N ASN A 170 8.95 16.08 -7.58
CA ASN A 170 8.02 16.34 -6.48
C ASN A 170 6.90 15.29 -6.38
N GLN A 171 6.69 14.48 -7.41
CA GLN A 171 5.72 13.38 -7.42
C GLN A 171 6.37 12.03 -7.14
N MET A 172 7.71 11.99 -7.14
CA MET A 172 8.48 10.79 -6.86
C MET A 172 8.76 10.64 -5.36
N VAL A 173 8.86 9.39 -4.91
CA VAL A 173 9.18 9.09 -3.52
C VAL A 173 10.70 9.02 -3.33
N ASP A 174 11.19 9.61 -2.23
CA ASP A 174 12.62 9.69 -1.89
C ASP A 174 13.31 8.33 -1.67
N ASP A 175 12.57 7.30 -1.25
CA ASP A 175 13.10 5.95 -1.02
C ASP A 175 12.76 5.02 -2.19
N ASP A 176 13.74 4.83 -3.08
CA ASP A 176 13.70 3.99 -4.27
C ASP A 176 14.42 2.65 -4.07
N ALA A 177 14.82 2.30 -2.83
CA ALA A 177 15.71 1.17 -2.58
C ALA A 177 15.12 -0.17 -3.01
N LEU A 178 13.81 -0.36 -2.77
CA LEU A 178 13.08 -1.52 -3.25
C LEU A 178 13.02 -1.53 -4.78
N TYR A 179 12.63 -0.42 -5.39
CA TYR A 179 12.50 -0.28 -6.84
C TYR A 179 13.80 -0.66 -7.54
N ARG A 180 14.92 -0.06 -7.13
CA ARG A 180 16.26 -0.30 -7.68
C ARG A 180 16.67 -1.78 -7.67
N ARG A 181 16.36 -2.49 -6.60
CA ARG A 181 16.77 -3.89 -6.40
C ARG A 181 15.86 -4.89 -7.10
N THR A 182 14.70 -4.43 -7.58
CA THR A 182 13.63 -5.28 -8.12
C THR A 182 13.07 -4.75 -9.43
N GLN A 183 13.86 -3.98 -10.18
CA GLN A 183 13.46 -3.27 -11.41
C GLN A 183 12.70 -4.14 -12.41
N ASP A 184 13.05 -5.43 -12.51
CA ASP A 184 12.41 -6.41 -13.40
C ASP A 184 10.94 -6.70 -13.06
N ARG A 185 10.49 -6.32 -11.86
CA ARG A 185 9.13 -6.48 -11.34
C ARG A 185 8.27 -5.26 -11.49
N TRP A 186 8.84 -4.14 -11.96
CA TRP A 186 8.12 -2.89 -12.14
C TRP A 186 7.72 -2.71 -13.59
N TRP A 187 6.46 -2.37 -13.80
CA TRP A 187 5.97 -1.89 -15.08
C TRP A 187 6.41 -0.45 -15.27
N THR A 188 7.15 -0.19 -16.35
CA THR A 188 7.62 1.15 -16.73
C THR A 188 6.86 1.74 -17.91
N GLY A 189 5.93 0.98 -18.50
CA GLY A 189 5.22 1.37 -19.71
C GLY A 189 6.09 1.48 -20.96
N PRO A 190 5.49 1.80 -22.11
CA PRO A 190 6.18 1.88 -23.40
C PRO A 190 7.20 3.01 -23.50
N ASP A 191 7.01 4.11 -22.77
CA ASP A 191 7.90 5.27 -22.73
C ASP A 191 8.94 5.19 -21.60
N GLY A 192 8.83 4.21 -20.71
CA GLY A 192 9.74 4.03 -19.59
C GLY A 192 9.42 4.90 -18.36
N SER A 193 8.37 5.72 -18.40
CA SER A 193 8.01 6.65 -17.32
C SER A 193 7.39 5.97 -16.10
N GLY A 194 6.72 4.82 -16.29
CA GLY A 194 5.90 4.18 -15.26
C GLY A 194 4.61 4.94 -14.93
N ASP A 195 4.25 5.95 -15.73
CA ASP A 195 3.02 6.72 -15.55
C ASP A 195 1.80 5.91 -16.03
N ILE A 196 0.98 5.50 -15.06
CA ILE A 196 -0.22 4.70 -15.29
C ILE A 196 -1.39 5.51 -15.88
N LEU A 197 -1.27 6.84 -15.95
CA LEU A 197 -2.29 7.73 -16.51
C LEU A 197 -2.12 7.95 -18.02
N GLN A 198 -1.00 7.50 -18.60
CA GLN A 198 -0.74 7.65 -20.02
C GLN A 198 -1.80 6.93 -20.88
N PRO A 199 -2.18 7.48 -22.04
CA PRO A 199 -3.08 6.81 -22.96
C PRO A 199 -2.56 5.42 -23.33
N GLY A 200 -3.39 4.38 -23.13
CA GLY A 200 -3.00 3.01 -23.41
C GLY A 200 -2.30 2.29 -22.24
N ALA A 201 -1.94 2.98 -21.16
CA ALA A 201 -1.26 2.41 -20.01
C ALA A 201 -2.01 1.23 -19.41
N ALA A 202 -3.33 1.34 -19.22
CA ALA A 202 -4.15 0.27 -18.68
C ALA A 202 -4.12 -1.00 -19.56
N GLN A 203 -4.22 -0.86 -20.89
CA GLN A 203 -4.14 -2.02 -21.80
C GLN A 203 -2.74 -2.61 -21.84
N ASP A 204 -1.70 -1.78 -21.80
CA ASP A 204 -0.31 -2.23 -21.78
C ASP A 204 0.02 -2.97 -20.49
N LEU A 205 -0.34 -2.39 -19.34
CA LEU A 205 -0.17 -2.99 -18.01
C LEU A 205 -0.93 -4.32 -17.91
N TRP A 206 -2.16 -4.40 -18.44
CA TRP A 206 -2.90 -5.65 -18.53
C TRP A 206 -2.15 -6.73 -19.34
N ARG A 207 -1.62 -6.38 -20.51
CA ARG A 207 -0.85 -7.31 -21.35
C ARG A 207 0.47 -7.71 -20.70
N TRP A 208 1.16 -6.76 -20.08
CA TRP A 208 2.44 -6.95 -19.40
C TRP A 208 2.30 -7.84 -18.17
N PHE A 209 1.21 -7.67 -17.41
CA PHE A 209 0.86 -8.56 -16.31
C PHE A 209 0.46 -9.94 -16.85
N GLY A 210 -0.42 -10.00 -17.85
CA GLY A 210 -0.89 -11.26 -18.43
C GLY A 210 0.21 -12.13 -19.02
N SER A 211 1.28 -11.54 -19.57
CA SER A 211 2.44 -12.29 -20.07
C SER A 211 3.33 -12.85 -18.96
N ARG A 212 3.22 -12.34 -17.73
CA ARG A 212 3.99 -12.78 -16.55
C ARG A 212 3.19 -13.68 -15.62
N ALA A 213 1.87 -13.51 -15.58
CA ALA A 213 0.92 -14.31 -14.82
C ALA A 213 0.37 -15.48 -15.65
N VAL A 214 1.25 -16.18 -16.38
CA VAL A 214 0.87 -17.31 -17.25
C VAL A 214 0.10 -18.34 -16.42
N ASP A 215 -1.12 -18.65 -16.86
CA ASP A 215 -2.02 -19.65 -16.30
C ASP A 215 -2.57 -19.40 -14.89
N GLY A 216 -2.64 -18.15 -14.42
CA GLY A 216 -3.54 -17.94 -13.30
C GLY A 216 -3.87 -16.52 -12.88
N LYS A 217 -4.84 -16.46 -11.97
CA LYS A 217 -5.46 -15.22 -11.50
C LYS A 217 -4.47 -14.39 -10.67
N CYS A 218 -4.67 -13.09 -10.68
CA CYS A 218 -4.15 -12.17 -9.66
C CYS A 218 -5.07 -12.26 -8.45
N GLN A 219 -4.52 -12.58 -7.28
CA GLN A 219 -5.32 -12.73 -6.05
C GLN A 219 -5.61 -11.38 -5.39
N LEU A 220 -4.72 -10.41 -5.58
CA LEU A 220 -4.81 -9.12 -4.92
C LEU A 220 -4.22 -8.05 -5.83
N VAL A 221 -4.98 -6.99 -6.04
CA VAL A 221 -4.52 -5.73 -6.62
C VAL A 221 -4.64 -4.64 -5.56
N THR A 222 -3.57 -3.91 -5.31
CA THR A 222 -3.58 -2.73 -4.44
C THR A 222 -3.32 -1.47 -5.26
N ALA A 223 -3.78 -0.33 -4.77
CA ALA A 223 -3.46 0.98 -5.31
C ALA A 223 -3.42 2.02 -4.18
N ASP A 224 -2.29 2.69 -3.96
CA ASP A 224 -2.12 3.79 -2.97
C ASP A 224 -1.49 5.02 -3.64
N GLY A 225 -2.07 5.44 -4.76
CA GLY A 225 -1.60 6.61 -5.51
C GLY A 225 -2.12 7.92 -4.94
N SER A 226 -1.24 8.91 -4.84
CA SER A 226 -1.60 10.29 -4.54
C SER A 226 -0.73 11.25 -5.32
N MET A 227 -1.22 12.47 -5.55
CA MET A 227 -0.45 13.57 -6.10
C MET A 227 -0.50 14.75 -5.13
N ASP A 228 0.60 15.51 -5.04
CA ASP A 228 0.58 16.73 -4.24
C ASP A 228 -0.21 17.83 -4.96
N VAL A 229 -1.32 18.22 -4.34
CA VAL A 229 -2.26 19.21 -4.85
C VAL A 229 -2.33 20.46 -3.96
N GLN A 230 -1.35 20.65 -3.06
CA GLN A 230 -1.34 21.77 -2.10
C GLN A 230 -1.43 23.15 -2.74
N TYR A 231 -0.88 23.31 -3.94
CA TYR A 231 -0.85 24.60 -4.66
C TYR A 231 -1.91 24.69 -5.77
N ASP A 232 -2.51 23.57 -6.15
CA ASP A 232 -3.58 23.50 -7.14
C ASP A 232 -4.46 22.25 -6.90
N PRO A 233 -5.56 22.39 -6.14
CA PRO A 233 -6.47 21.29 -5.83
C PRO A 233 -7.28 20.79 -7.03
N ASN A 234 -7.26 21.50 -8.18
CA ASN A 234 -7.99 21.12 -9.39
C ASN A 234 -7.10 20.55 -10.50
N LYS A 235 -5.84 20.25 -10.17
CA LYS A 235 -4.84 19.70 -11.09
C LYS A 235 -5.13 18.27 -11.53
#